data_AF-A0A7S2SAQ4-F1
#
_entry.id   AF-A0A7S2SAQ4-F1
#
_cell.length_a   1.000
_cell.length_b   1.000
_cell.length_c   1.000
_cell.angle_alpha   90.00
_cell.angle_beta   90.00
_cell.angle_gamma   90.00
#
_symmetry.space_group_name_H-M   'P 1'
#
loop_
_entity.id
_entity.type
_entity.pdbx_description
1 polymer ?
#
loop_
_entity_poly.entity_id
_entity_poly.type
_entity_poly.pdbx_seq_one_letter_code
_entity_poly.pdbx_strand_id
1 'polypeptide(L)'
;MIQKEASAIDYLFREEHKLDARTTPYVTNYVLSITVSILEHYLSLSIELDLFTGHHDLSIAFWYWDFLMSTQLNVSNMMLMAKVERDKLQQTIILQEEQNNAPTKLKREKKKGKRGEKGKRGGNKGGTTSAYTPPEMTAEDVEDQINYLILGLKRTLCRGTVRFIAALTQAGICKKPKYEFTSQEKRYEKRFELFQTVNHPPALKYDDYVQGSDFSSVSQLELITSASECFKSAKVIVDNILENIVKVDKLYLAVRKEEVMKLAKVCVGNNLYLHKMLLQAQKGNDLSNSVMMMDFKSHNQFCSITIN
;
A
#
# COMPACT_ATOMS: atom_id res chain seq x y z
N MET A 1 -5.51 -8.53 23.77
CA MET A 1 -4.53 -9.05 24.75
C MET A 1 -3.13 -8.99 24.16
N ILE A 2 -2.85 -9.71 23.06
CA ILE A 2 -1.53 -9.77 22.40
C ILE A 2 -0.94 -8.40 22.05
N GLN A 3 -1.73 -7.44 21.57
CA GLN A 3 -1.24 -6.08 21.27
C GLN A 3 -0.66 -5.34 22.49
N LYS A 4 -1.25 -5.55 23.68
CA LYS A 4 -0.75 -4.93 24.93
C LYS A 4 0.55 -5.58 25.37
N GLU A 5 0.64 -6.90 25.24
CA GLU A 5 1.86 -7.67 25.54
C GLU A 5 3.01 -7.29 24.59
N ALA A 6 2.73 -7.15 23.29
CA ALA A 6 3.70 -6.70 22.30
C ALA A 6 4.29 -5.32 22.65
N SER A 7 3.43 -4.38 23.07
CA SER A 7 3.87 -3.06 23.52
C SER A 7 4.70 -3.13 24.80
N ALA A 8 4.37 -4.02 25.73
CA ALA A 8 5.15 -4.22 26.95
C ALA A 8 6.53 -4.82 26.65
N ILE A 9 6.61 -5.77 25.71
CA ILE A 9 7.88 -6.36 25.25
C ILE A 9 8.77 -5.30 24.62
N ASP A 10 8.25 -4.49 23.69
CA ASP A 10 9.02 -3.41 23.08
C ASP A 10 9.48 -2.38 24.12
N TYR A 11 8.66 -2.09 25.14
CA TYR A 11 9.04 -1.20 26.24
C TYR A 11 10.20 -1.77 27.06
N LEU A 12 10.08 -3.02 27.51
CA LEU A 12 11.13 -3.69 28.29
C LEU A 12 12.45 -3.80 27.50
N PHE A 13 12.36 -4.14 26.21
CA PHE A 13 13.52 -4.21 25.33
C PHE A 13 14.25 -2.86 25.22
N ARG A 14 13.51 -1.76 25.13
CA ARG A 14 14.11 -0.41 25.10
C ARG A 14 14.78 -0.04 26.41
N GLU A 15 14.14 -0.33 27.55
CA GLU A 15 14.70 -0.07 28.87
C GLU A 15 15.98 -0.88 29.10
N GLU A 16 15.98 -2.17 28.77
CA GLU A 16 17.13 -3.07 28.92
C GLU A 16 18.35 -2.60 28.10
N HIS A 17 18.11 -2.17 26.85
CA HIS A 17 19.16 -1.73 25.94
C HIS A 17 19.41 -0.22 25.93
N LYS A 18 18.74 0.55 26.79
CA LYS A 18 18.83 2.02 26.89
C LYS A 18 18.63 2.73 25.53
N LEU A 19 17.66 2.24 24.76
CA LEU A 19 17.33 2.77 23.44
C LEU A 19 16.50 4.04 23.56
N ASP A 20 16.58 4.91 22.55
CA ASP A 20 15.81 6.14 22.52
C ASP A 20 14.29 5.85 22.46
N ALA A 21 13.49 6.73 23.07
CA ALA A 21 12.03 6.57 23.06
C ALA A 21 11.44 6.62 21.63
N ARG A 22 12.15 7.20 20.65
CA ARG A 22 11.76 7.25 19.24
C ARG A 22 12.17 6.02 18.45
N THR A 23 12.93 5.08 19.04
CA THR A 23 13.26 3.82 18.36
C THR A 23 11.99 3.11 17.94
N THR A 24 11.93 2.69 16.68
CA THR A 24 10.75 2.03 16.10
C THR A 24 10.43 0.74 16.88
N PRO A 25 9.19 0.57 17.39
CA PRO A 25 8.80 -0.69 18.04
C PRO A 25 8.75 -1.81 17.01
N TYR A 26 9.30 -2.98 17.33
CA TYR A 26 9.36 -4.09 16.37
C TYR A 26 8.20 -5.05 16.57
N VAL A 27 8.03 -5.56 17.79
CA VAL A 27 7.01 -6.58 18.10
C VAL A 27 5.61 -6.00 17.95
N THR A 28 5.40 -4.76 18.37
CA THR A 28 4.13 -4.02 18.23
C THR A 28 3.77 -3.85 16.76
N ASN A 29 4.72 -3.46 15.91
CA ASN A 29 4.48 -3.29 14.48
C ASN A 29 4.19 -4.63 13.79
N TYR A 30 4.89 -5.69 14.17
CA TYR A 30 4.62 -7.04 13.67
C TYR A 30 3.21 -7.52 14.05
N VAL A 31 2.83 -7.40 15.32
CA VAL A 31 1.49 -7.79 15.79
C VAL A 31 0.40 -6.91 15.16
N LEU A 32 0.65 -5.62 14.98
CA LEU A 32 -0.27 -4.71 14.30
C LEU A 32 -0.46 -5.12 12.82
N SER A 33 0.64 -5.43 12.12
CA SER A 33 0.62 -5.92 10.74
C SER A 33 -0.27 -7.17 10.60
N ILE A 34 -0.07 -8.16 11.47
CA ILE A 34 -0.91 -9.38 11.48
C ILE A 34 -2.37 -9.04 11.77
N THR A 35 -2.63 -8.17 12.75
CA THR A 35 -4.00 -7.80 13.13
C THR A 35 -4.72 -7.17 11.95
N VAL A 36 -4.09 -6.22 11.26
CA VAL A 36 -4.67 -5.55 10.09
C VAL A 36 -4.85 -6.53 8.93
N SER A 37 -3.92 -7.46 8.70
CA SER A 37 -4.10 -8.51 7.70
C SER A 37 -5.31 -9.40 7.99
N ILE A 38 -5.57 -9.75 9.26
CA ILE A 38 -6.76 -10.53 9.62
C ILE A 38 -8.06 -9.74 9.38
N LEU A 39 -8.08 -8.46 9.78
CA LEU A 39 -9.23 -7.58 9.55
C LEU A 39 -9.50 -7.38 8.05
N GLU A 40 -8.44 -7.22 7.26
CA GLU A 40 -8.56 -7.17 5.80
C GLU A 40 -9.11 -8.47 5.23
N HIS A 41 -8.58 -9.61 5.67
CA HIS A 41 -9.03 -10.89 5.18
C HIS A 41 -10.51 -11.12 5.47
N TYR A 42 -10.96 -10.81 6.70
CA TYR A 42 -12.37 -10.84 7.08
C TYR A 42 -13.26 -10.00 6.15
N LEU A 43 -12.82 -8.77 5.84
CA LEU A 43 -13.58 -7.86 4.98
C LEU A 43 -13.62 -8.35 3.53
N SER A 44 -12.49 -8.82 3.01
CA SER A 44 -12.39 -9.37 1.66
C SER A 44 -13.26 -10.62 1.46
N LEU A 45 -13.26 -11.53 2.44
CA LEU A 45 -14.14 -12.71 2.45
C LEU A 45 -15.61 -12.31 2.53
N SER A 46 -15.94 -11.30 3.32
CA SER A 46 -17.32 -10.83 3.43
C SER A 46 -17.86 -10.28 2.11
N ILE A 47 -16.99 -9.70 1.26
CA ILE A 47 -17.36 -9.29 -0.11
C ILE A 47 -17.51 -10.52 -1.01
N GLU A 48 -16.55 -11.44 -0.99
CA GLU A 48 -16.58 -12.67 -1.80
C GLU A 48 -17.79 -13.57 -1.50
N LEU A 49 -18.26 -13.58 -0.25
CA LEU A 49 -19.43 -14.31 0.21
C LEU A 49 -20.76 -13.53 0.03
N ASP A 50 -20.74 -12.41 -0.70
CA ASP A 50 -21.90 -11.55 -0.97
C ASP A 50 -22.61 -11.03 0.30
N LEU A 51 -21.89 -10.87 1.42
CA LEU A 51 -22.46 -10.32 2.67
C LEU A 51 -22.72 -8.82 2.55
N PHE A 52 -21.96 -8.12 1.69
CA PHE A 52 -22.17 -6.71 1.36
C PHE A 52 -23.00 -6.59 0.08
N THR A 53 -24.27 -6.25 0.24
CA THR A 53 -25.24 -6.23 -0.88
C THR A 53 -25.51 -4.80 -1.35
N GLY A 54 -25.29 -4.55 -2.65
CA GLY A 54 -25.61 -3.28 -3.30
C GLY A 54 -24.55 -2.18 -3.11
N HIS A 55 -24.72 -1.08 -3.84
CA HIS A 55 -23.69 -0.05 -4.01
C HIS A 55 -23.34 0.68 -2.71
N HIS A 56 -24.32 0.87 -1.83
CA HIS A 56 -24.10 1.55 -0.56
C HIS A 56 -23.27 0.71 0.41
N ASP A 57 -23.62 -0.56 0.58
CA ASP A 57 -22.90 -1.48 1.47
C ASP A 57 -21.47 -1.74 0.96
N LEU A 58 -21.31 -1.89 -0.36
CA LEU A 58 -19.99 -2.03 -0.98
C LEU A 58 -19.15 -0.75 -0.88
N SER A 59 -19.76 0.44 -1.02
CA SER A 59 -19.07 1.71 -0.79
C SER A 59 -18.49 1.79 0.62
N ILE A 60 -19.27 1.40 1.64
CA ILE A 60 -18.80 1.30 3.02
C ILE A 60 -17.64 0.31 3.14
N ALA A 61 -17.79 -0.90 2.57
CA ALA A 61 -16.78 -1.95 2.65
C ALA A 61 -15.46 -1.49 2.02
N PHE A 62 -15.48 -0.97 0.80
CA PHE A 62 -14.27 -0.48 0.12
C PHE A 62 -13.66 0.74 0.81
N TRP A 63 -14.48 1.63 1.38
CA TRP A 63 -13.97 2.76 2.15
C TRP A 63 -13.22 2.29 3.42
N TYR A 64 -13.79 1.34 4.16
CA TYR A 64 -13.13 0.77 5.34
C TYR A 64 -11.88 -0.02 4.93
N TRP A 65 -11.93 -0.72 3.80
CA TRP A 65 -10.78 -1.46 3.28
C TRP A 65 -9.62 -0.53 2.89
N ASP A 66 -9.89 0.64 2.30
CA ASP A 66 -8.86 1.67 2.04
C ASP A 66 -8.15 2.10 3.33
N PHE A 67 -8.89 2.28 4.43
CA PHE A 67 -8.32 2.59 5.74
C PHE A 67 -7.39 1.48 6.25
N LEU A 68 -7.81 0.21 6.16
CA LEU A 68 -6.99 -0.93 6.57
C LEU A 68 -5.71 -1.02 5.71
N MET A 69 -5.82 -0.86 4.39
CA MET A 69 -4.66 -0.87 3.50
C MET A 69 -3.72 0.30 3.74
N SER A 70 -4.25 1.48 4.05
CA SER A 70 -3.45 2.64 4.44
C SER A 70 -2.69 2.39 5.74
N THR A 71 -3.34 1.75 6.72
CA THR A 71 -2.69 1.34 7.98
C THR A 71 -1.58 0.35 7.71
N GLN A 72 -1.84 -0.69 6.92
CA GLN A 72 -0.85 -1.73 6.59
C GLN A 72 0.36 -1.13 5.87
N LEU A 73 0.14 -0.27 4.87
CA LEU A 73 1.22 0.41 4.15
C LEU A 73 2.08 1.28 5.07
N ASN A 74 1.46 1.97 6.03
CA ASN A 74 2.20 2.76 7.00
C ASN A 74 3.10 1.88 7.88
N VAL A 75 2.56 0.77 8.39
CA VAL A 75 3.33 -0.19 9.21
C VAL A 75 4.45 -0.82 8.41
N SER A 76 4.19 -1.30 7.19
CA SER A 76 5.21 -1.85 6.29
C SER A 76 6.31 -0.84 5.98
N ASN A 77 5.95 0.42 5.73
CA ASN A 77 6.92 1.48 5.49
C ASN A 77 7.78 1.77 6.73
N MET A 78 7.19 1.81 7.93
CA MET A 78 7.95 1.96 9.18
C MET A 78 8.94 0.82 9.40
N MET A 79 8.53 -0.43 9.14
CA MET A 79 9.39 -1.59 9.25
C MET A 79 10.52 -1.58 8.22
N LEU A 80 10.23 -1.19 6.97
CA LEU A 80 11.22 -1.06 5.90
C LEU A 80 12.27 0.01 6.25
N MET A 81 11.85 1.19 6.73
CA MET A 81 12.79 2.25 7.11
C MET A 81 13.68 1.81 8.28
N ALA A 82 13.13 1.09 9.26
CA ALA A 82 13.90 0.53 10.36
C ALA A 82 14.93 -0.53 9.90
N LYS A 83 14.58 -1.36 8.90
CA LYS A 83 15.49 -2.31 8.27
C LYS A 83 16.65 -1.58 7.58
N VAL A 84 16.33 -0.58 6.75
CA VAL A 84 17.33 0.23 6.04
C VAL A 84 18.28 0.95 6.99
N GLU A 85 17.78 1.48 8.11
CA GLU A 85 18.61 2.12 9.13
C GLU A 85 19.56 1.12 9.80
N ARG A 86 19.08 -0.08 10.13
CA ARG A 86 19.89 -1.16 10.68
C ARG A 86 21.00 -1.59 9.72
N ASP A 87 20.68 -1.78 8.45
CA ASP A 87 21.65 -2.22 7.44
C ASP A 87 22.76 -1.18 7.25
N LYS A 88 22.41 0.12 7.24
CA LYS A 88 23.38 1.22 7.19
C LYS A 88 24.30 1.24 8.41
N LEU A 89 23.74 1.02 9.61
CA LEU A 89 24.54 0.96 10.83
C LEU A 89 25.50 -0.23 10.80
N GLN A 90 25.02 -1.40 10.40
CA GLN A 90 25.83 -2.61 10.26
C GLN A 90 26.98 -2.42 9.27
N GLN A 91 26.71 -1.82 8.11
CA GLN A 91 27.76 -1.49 7.13
C GLN A 91 28.79 -0.50 7.69
N THR A 92 28.35 0.50 8.46
CA THR A 92 29.24 1.47 9.09
C THR A 92 30.17 0.79 10.11
N ILE A 93 29.65 -0.15 10.89
CA ILE A 93 30.43 -0.94 11.85
C ILE A 93 31.48 -1.78 11.11
N ILE A 94 31.09 -2.50 10.05
CA ILE A 94 32.02 -3.31 9.25
C ILE A 94 33.15 -2.45 8.66
N LEU A 95 32.83 -1.28 8.10
CA LEU A 95 33.84 -0.36 7.56
C LEU A 95 34.79 0.18 8.63
N GLN A 96 34.30 0.43 9.85
CA GLN A 96 35.14 0.86 10.97
C GLN A 96 36.04 -0.27 11.47
N GLU A 97 35.55 -1.50 11.53
CA GLU A 97 36.34 -2.68 11.89
C GLU A 97 37.43 -2.97 10.84
N GLU A 98 37.13 -2.83 9.55
CA GLU A 98 38.11 -2.97 8.47
C GLU A 98 39.19 -1.87 8.52
N GLN A 99 38.83 -0.64 8.88
CA GLN A 99 39.79 0.45 9.09
C GLN A 99 40.67 0.25 10.32
N ASN A 100 40.11 -0.28 11.40
CA ASN A 100 40.84 -0.55 12.64
C ASN A 100 41.75 -1.79 12.54
N ASN A 101 41.42 -2.76 11.69
CA ASN A 101 42.20 -3.98 11.46
C ASN A 101 43.20 -3.88 10.29
N ALA A 102 43.34 -2.71 9.65
CA ALA A 102 44.34 -2.52 8.60
C ALA A 102 45.78 -2.59 9.17
N PRO A 103 46.64 -3.51 8.71
CA PRO A 103 47.99 -3.66 9.27
C PRO A 103 48.80 -2.40 9.00
N THR A 104 49.35 -1.83 10.07
CA THR A 104 50.27 -0.68 10.05
C THR A 104 51.51 -1.07 9.24
N LYS A 105 51.53 -0.72 7.94
CA LYS A 105 52.73 -0.87 7.12
C LYS A 105 53.83 0.03 7.69
N LEU A 106 54.72 -0.61 8.43
CA LEU A 106 55.96 -0.08 8.98
C LEU A 106 56.68 0.79 7.96
N LYS A 107 56.84 2.07 8.31
CA LYS A 107 57.84 2.98 7.75
C LYS A 107 59.22 2.33 7.94
N ARG A 108 59.89 1.94 6.86
CA ARG A 108 61.35 1.82 6.82
C ARG A 108 61.91 2.75 5.76
N GLU A 109 62.68 3.72 6.25
CA GLU A 109 63.38 4.74 5.50
C GLU A 109 64.59 4.21 4.69
N LYS A 110 64.80 4.87 3.53
CA LYS A 110 66.08 5.28 2.90
C LYS A 110 67.10 4.23 2.42
N LYS A 111 67.36 4.24 1.10
CA LYS A 111 68.68 4.67 0.53
C LYS A 111 68.66 5.03 -0.98
N LYS A 112 69.08 6.29 -1.21
CA LYS A 112 69.67 6.98 -2.38
C LYS A 112 69.86 6.26 -3.74
N GLY A 113 69.46 6.95 -4.81
CA GLY A 113 70.00 6.85 -6.18
C GLY A 113 69.60 8.06 -7.03
N LYS A 114 70.54 8.67 -7.76
CA LYS A 114 70.51 10.03 -8.33
C LYS A 114 70.16 10.04 -9.84
N ARG A 115 69.59 11.17 -10.29
CA ARG A 115 69.62 11.78 -11.65
C ARG A 115 68.71 11.23 -12.76
N GLY A 116 67.94 12.14 -13.37
CA GLY A 116 67.32 11.99 -14.68
C GLY A 116 66.21 13.02 -14.92
N GLU A 117 66.33 13.81 -15.98
CA GLU A 117 65.60 15.05 -16.27
C GLU A 117 64.34 14.81 -17.12
N LYS A 118 63.32 15.68 -16.93
CA LYS A 118 62.25 16.10 -17.87
C LYS A 118 61.32 15.07 -18.55
N GLY A 119 60.05 15.15 -18.13
CA GLY A 119 58.95 15.47 -19.05
C GLY A 119 57.96 14.34 -19.37
N LYS A 120 56.73 14.43 -18.82
CA LYS A 120 55.45 14.41 -19.54
C LYS A 120 54.26 14.21 -18.59
N ARG A 121 53.22 15.01 -18.86
CA ARG A 121 51.80 14.91 -18.47
C ARG A 121 51.38 13.56 -17.87
N GLY A 122 50.80 13.58 -16.67
CA GLY A 122 50.19 12.42 -16.04
C GLY A 122 49.09 12.80 -15.05
N GLY A 123 47.85 12.51 -15.48
CA GLY A 123 46.63 12.29 -14.70
C GLY A 123 46.55 12.80 -13.27
N ASN A 124 45.66 13.77 -13.08
CA ASN A 124 45.00 14.06 -11.82
C ASN A 124 44.22 12.80 -11.38
N LYS A 125 44.83 11.93 -10.57
CA LYS A 125 44.12 10.86 -9.86
C LYS A 125 43.35 11.50 -8.73
N GLY A 126 42.09 11.84 -9.02
CA GLY A 126 41.08 12.13 -8.03
C GLY A 126 41.05 11.02 -6.99
N GLY A 127 40.87 11.43 -5.74
CA GLY A 127 40.69 10.53 -4.61
C GLY A 127 39.57 9.54 -4.94
N THR A 128 39.85 8.27 -4.69
CA THR A 128 38.87 7.20 -4.64
C THR A 128 37.89 7.52 -3.53
N THR A 129 36.83 8.25 -3.85
CA THR A 129 35.56 8.11 -3.15
C THR A 129 35.16 6.66 -3.33
N SER A 130 35.29 5.87 -2.26
CA SER A 130 34.71 4.54 -2.17
C SER A 130 33.24 4.66 -2.59
N ALA A 131 32.93 4.18 -3.79
CA ALA A 131 31.60 4.23 -4.34
C ALA A 131 30.73 3.30 -3.50
N TYR A 132 29.81 3.90 -2.74
CA TYR A 132 28.72 3.18 -2.08
C TYR A 132 28.06 2.27 -3.12
N THR A 133 28.26 0.97 -2.97
CA THR A 133 27.51 -0.06 -3.70
C THR A 133 26.36 -0.44 -2.79
N PRO A 134 25.10 -0.12 -3.13
CA PRO A 134 23.95 -0.59 -2.38
C PRO A 134 24.04 -2.12 -2.25
N PRO A 135 23.68 -2.70 -1.09
CA PRO A 135 23.62 -4.15 -0.96
C PRO A 135 22.70 -4.73 -2.03
N GLU A 136 23.08 -5.87 -2.61
CA GLU A 136 22.23 -6.60 -3.56
C GLU A 136 20.89 -6.92 -2.88
N MET A 137 19.79 -6.65 -3.60
CA MET A 137 18.43 -6.86 -3.10
C MET A 137 18.22 -8.36 -2.89
N THR A 138 17.89 -8.77 -1.66
CA THR A 138 17.67 -10.18 -1.33
C THR A 138 16.35 -10.68 -1.92
N ALA A 139 16.15 -12.00 -2.00
CA ALA A 139 14.87 -12.57 -2.45
C ALA A 139 13.70 -12.14 -1.54
N GLU A 140 13.95 -12.03 -0.23
CA GLU A 140 13.00 -11.52 0.77
C GLU A 140 12.63 -10.06 0.50
N ASP A 141 13.60 -9.21 0.13
CA ASP A 141 13.34 -7.80 -0.23
C ASP A 141 12.45 -7.68 -1.48
N VAL A 142 12.64 -8.56 -2.46
CA VAL A 142 11.78 -8.60 -3.67
C VAL A 142 10.36 -9.01 -3.29
N GLU A 143 10.20 -10.00 -2.41
CA GLU A 143 8.90 -10.44 -1.91
C GLU A 143 8.18 -9.33 -1.15
N ASP A 144 8.86 -8.68 -0.20
CA ASP A 144 8.34 -7.54 0.55
C ASP A 144 7.92 -6.39 -0.36
N GLN A 145 8.70 -6.11 -1.41
CA GLN A 145 8.37 -5.10 -2.40
C GLN A 145 7.09 -5.46 -3.16
N ILE A 146 6.92 -6.72 -3.57
CA ILE A 146 5.69 -7.18 -4.25
C ILE A 146 4.50 -7.08 -3.30
N ASN A 147 4.65 -7.50 -2.05
CA ASN A 147 3.61 -7.40 -1.03
C ASN A 147 3.18 -5.94 -0.82
N TYR A 148 4.13 -5.02 -0.75
CA TYR A 148 3.87 -3.59 -0.66
C TYR A 148 3.11 -3.06 -1.89
N LEU A 149 3.47 -3.49 -3.10
CA LEU A 149 2.77 -3.13 -4.33
C LEU A 149 1.33 -3.67 -4.34
N ILE A 150 1.08 -4.90 -3.87
CA ILE A 150 -0.26 -5.49 -3.77
C ILE A 150 -1.15 -4.68 -2.83
N LEU A 151 -0.63 -4.28 -1.66
CA LEU A 151 -1.35 -3.40 -0.73
C LEU A 151 -1.69 -2.07 -1.39
N GLY A 152 -0.73 -1.48 -2.12
CA GLY A 152 -0.93 -0.25 -2.90
C GLY A 152 -2.00 -0.40 -3.98
N LEU A 153 -2.02 -1.54 -4.67
CA LEU A 153 -3.02 -1.87 -5.69
C LEU A 153 -4.43 -1.96 -5.09
N LYS A 154 -4.61 -2.80 -4.05
CA LYS A 154 -5.90 -2.97 -3.36
C LYS A 154 -6.44 -1.64 -2.84
N ARG A 155 -5.58 -0.84 -2.20
CA ARG A 155 -5.93 0.50 -1.71
C ARG A 155 -6.45 1.40 -2.85
N THR A 156 -5.70 1.44 -3.95
CA THR A 156 -6.02 2.32 -5.08
C THR A 156 -7.31 1.89 -5.77
N LEU A 157 -7.56 0.58 -5.88
CA LEU A 157 -8.83 0.03 -6.37
C LEU A 157 -10.00 0.43 -5.46
N CYS A 158 -9.88 0.27 -4.14
CA CYS A 158 -10.90 0.69 -3.18
C CYS A 158 -11.27 2.17 -3.37
N ARG A 159 -10.25 3.04 -3.44
CA ARG A 159 -10.39 4.48 -3.65
C ARG A 159 -11.09 4.83 -4.97
N GLY A 160 -10.72 4.15 -6.05
CA GLY A 160 -11.34 4.33 -7.36
C GLY A 160 -12.82 3.92 -7.34
N THR A 161 -13.12 2.78 -6.73
CA THR A 161 -14.49 2.25 -6.62
C THR A 161 -15.40 3.16 -5.80
N VAL A 162 -14.96 3.63 -4.62
CA VAL A 162 -15.75 4.55 -3.77
C VAL A 162 -16.07 5.84 -4.53
N ARG A 163 -15.08 6.45 -5.20
CA ARG A 163 -15.28 7.67 -6.01
C ARG A 163 -16.18 7.44 -7.21
N PHE A 164 -16.08 6.28 -7.86
CA PHE A 164 -16.95 5.92 -8.97
C PHE A 164 -18.41 5.80 -8.48
N ILE A 165 -18.66 5.11 -7.37
CA ILE A 165 -20.01 5.02 -6.76
C ILE A 165 -20.51 6.41 -6.38
N ALA A 166 -19.67 7.28 -5.82
CA ALA A 166 -20.03 8.65 -5.49
C ALA A 166 -20.42 9.48 -6.73
N ALA A 167 -19.66 9.38 -7.82
CA ALA A 167 -19.97 10.05 -9.09
C ALA A 167 -21.30 9.58 -9.68
N LEU A 168 -21.61 8.28 -9.57
CA LEU A 168 -22.90 7.71 -9.99
C LEU A 168 -24.06 8.13 -9.08
N THR A 169 -23.78 8.33 -7.79
CA THR A 169 -24.77 8.84 -6.83
C THR A 169 -25.10 10.31 -7.13
N GLN A 170 -24.10 11.14 -7.41
CA GLN A 170 -24.33 12.53 -7.86
C GLN A 170 -25.06 12.60 -9.20
N ALA A 171 -24.87 11.61 -10.07
CA ALA A 171 -25.61 11.47 -11.33
C ALA A 171 -27.10 11.10 -11.15
N GLY A 172 -27.54 10.76 -9.93
CA GLY A 172 -28.86 10.22 -9.67
C GLY A 172 -29.06 8.75 -10.09
N ILE A 173 -28.01 8.08 -10.57
CA ILE A 173 -28.06 6.66 -10.99
C ILE A 173 -28.15 5.75 -9.76
N CYS A 174 -27.35 6.03 -8.72
CA CYS A 174 -27.41 5.31 -7.46
C CYS A 174 -28.43 5.96 -6.51
N LYS A 175 -29.54 5.26 -6.24
CA LYS A 175 -30.55 5.71 -5.29
C LYS A 175 -30.15 5.35 -3.86
N LYS A 176 -30.26 6.31 -2.94
CA LYS A 176 -30.05 6.05 -1.52
C LYS A 176 -31.05 4.98 -1.04
N PRO A 177 -30.58 3.89 -0.41
CA PRO A 177 -31.48 2.84 0.05
C PRO A 177 -32.39 3.36 1.17
N LYS A 178 -33.67 3.03 1.08
CA LYS A 178 -34.68 3.33 2.11
C LYS A 178 -34.92 2.08 2.95
N TYR A 179 -34.81 2.23 4.26
CA TYR A 179 -35.03 1.14 5.22
C TYR A 179 -36.26 1.46 6.06
N GLU A 180 -37.13 0.47 6.25
CA GLU A 180 -38.35 0.62 7.06
C GLU A 180 -38.10 0.31 8.54
N PHE A 181 -37.31 -0.73 8.83
CA PHE A 181 -37.11 -1.26 10.19
C PHE A 181 -35.70 -1.00 10.75
N THR A 182 -34.82 -0.33 10.01
CA THR A 182 -33.44 -0.11 10.42
C THR A 182 -32.89 1.21 9.84
N SER A 183 -31.67 1.55 10.21
CA SER A 183 -30.92 2.69 9.65
C SER A 183 -29.60 2.20 9.04
N GLN A 184 -29.00 3.04 8.19
CA GLN A 184 -27.67 2.78 7.65
C GLN A 184 -26.62 2.66 8.76
N GLU A 185 -26.73 3.51 9.78
CA GLU A 185 -25.90 3.51 10.98
C GLU A 185 -25.97 2.18 11.73
N LYS A 186 -27.16 1.69 12.08
CA LYS A 186 -27.32 0.39 12.78
C LYS A 186 -26.77 -0.78 11.97
N ARG A 187 -26.93 -0.75 10.64
CA ARG A 187 -26.34 -1.76 9.74
C ARG A 187 -24.82 -1.68 9.74
N TYR A 188 -24.25 -0.47 9.71
CA TYR A 188 -22.81 -0.26 9.83
C TYR A 188 -22.28 -0.82 11.14
N GLU A 189 -22.87 -0.42 12.26
CA GLU A 189 -22.46 -0.86 13.60
C GLU A 189 -22.46 -2.39 13.71
N LYS A 190 -23.51 -3.05 13.20
CA LYS A 190 -23.59 -4.51 13.23
C LYS A 190 -22.58 -5.20 12.31
N ARG A 191 -22.25 -4.61 11.16
CA ARG A 191 -21.25 -5.17 10.23
C ARG A 191 -19.83 -5.10 10.78
N PHE A 192 -19.52 -4.04 11.53
CA PHE A 192 -18.18 -3.81 12.09
C PHE A 192 -18.11 -4.03 13.61
N GLU A 193 -19.12 -4.67 14.21
CA GLU A 193 -19.20 -4.93 15.66
C GLU A 193 -17.96 -5.67 16.18
N LEU A 194 -17.48 -6.66 15.43
CA LEU A 194 -16.28 -7.41 15.77
C LEU A 194 -15.01 -6.55 15.82
N PHE A 195 -14.96 -5.48 15.03
CA PHE A 195 -13.77 -4.62 14.89
C PHE A 195 -13.61 -3.75 16.13
N GLN A 196 -14.69 -3.45 16.86
CA GLN A 196 -14.67 -2.68 18.10
C GLN A 196 -13.89 -3.37 19.23
N THR A 197 -13.65 -4.68 19.12
CA THR A 197 -12.86 -5.43 20.11
C THR A 197 -11.35 -5.27 19.92
N VAL A 198 -10.93 -4.71 18.78
CA VAL A 198 -9.52 -4.49 18.44
C VAL A 198 -9.11 -3.08 18.89
N ASN A 199 -7.96 -2.96 19.56
CA ASN A 199 -7.48 -1.65 20.03
C ASN A 199 -6.80 -0.86 18.90
N HIS A 200 -5.99 -1.53 18.08
CA HIS A 200 -5.27 -0.91 16.97
C HIS A 200 -5.38 -1.75 15.68
N PRO A 201 -5.71 -1.14 14.52
CA PRO A 201 -6.15 0.24 14.37
C PRO A 201 -7.50 0.50 15.08
N PRO A 202 -7.78 1.74 15.51
CA PRO A 202 -9.06 2.07 16.11
C PRO A 202 -10.20 1.79 15.12
N ALA A 203 -11.29 1.20 15.61
CA ALA A 203 -12.47 0.96 14.79
C ALA A 203 -13.09 2.30 14.36
N LEU A 204 -13.37 2.45 13.07
CA LEU A 204 -14.04 3.63 12.55
C LEU A 204 -15.53 3.56 12.87
N LYS A 205 -16.13 4.73 13.11
CA LYS A 205 -17.55 4.90 13.38
C LYS A 205 -18.29 5.24 12.09
N TYR A 206 -19.62 5.15 12.16
CA TYR A 206 -20.47 5.54 11.04
C TYR A 206 -20.27 7.02 10.67
N ASP A 207 -20.09 7.90 11.66
CA ASP A 207 -19.79 9.31 11.42
C ASP A 207 -18.49 9.52 10.64
N ASP A 208 -17.45 8.73 10.92
CA ASP A 208 -16.19 8.78 10.18
C ASP A 208 -16.43 8.40 8.70
N TYR A 209 -17.29 7.41 8.44
CA TYR A 209 -17.70 7.05 7.09
C TYR A 209 -18.46 8.20 6.40
N VAL A 210 -19.45 8.79 7.08
CA VAL A 210 -20.25 9.89 6.51
C VAL A 210 -19.35 11.07 6.14
N GLN A 211 -18.43 11.47 7.02
CA GLN A 211 -17.50 12.56 6.75
C GLN A 211 -16.46 12.18 5.69
N GLY A 212 -15.90 10.97 5.79
CA GLY A 212 -14.85 10.49 4.89
C GLY A 212 -15.34 10.08 3.49
N SER A 213 -16.66 10.00 3.28
CA SER A 213 -17.29 9.72 1.99
C SER A 213 -18.22 10.85 1.52
N ASP A 214 -18.20 12.00 2.20
CA ASP A 214 -18.90 13.19 1.73
C ASP A 214 -18.14 13.83 0.57
N PHE A 215 -18.73 13.72 -0.63
CA PHE A 215 -18.22 14.34 -1.84
C PHE A 215 -19.10 15.51 -2.30
N SER A 216 -19.97 16.05 -1.44
CA SER A 216 -20.88 17.14 -1.78
C SER A 216 -20.17 18.41 -2.26
N SER A 217 -18.93 18.64 -1.81
CA SER A 217 -18.11 19.78 -2.22
C SER A 217 -17.31 19.55 -3.52
N VAL A 218 -17.32 18.33 -4.07
CA VAL A 218 -16.54 17.96 -5.26
C VAL A 218 -17.49 17.76 -6.42
N SER A 219 -17.17 18.35 -7.57
CA SER A 219 -18.01 18.21 -8.76
C SER A 219 -17.98 16.78 -9.30
N GLN A 220 -19.07 16.38 -9.96
CA GLN A 220 -19.17 15.05 -10.58
C GLN A 220 -18.04 14.79 -11.59
N LEU A 221 -17.64 15.81 -12.35
CA LEU A 221 -16.56 15.73 -13.33
C LEU A 221 -15.20 15.48 -12.67
N GLU A 222 -14.93 16.15 -11.55
CA GLU A 222 -13.70 15.93 -10.76
C GLU A 222 -13.68 14.54 -10.13
N LEU A 223 -14.83 14.04 -9.64
CA LEU A 223 -14.93 12.67 -9.12
C LEU A 223 -14.66 11.61 -10.20
N ILE A 224 -15.24 11.77 -11.39
CA ILE A 224 -15.00 10.87 -12.54
C ILE A 224 -13.51 10.87 -12.90
N THR A 225 -12.90 12.06 -12.95
CA THR A 225 -11.47 12.22 -13.27
C THR A 225 -10.61 11.56 -12.20
N SER A 226 -10.87 11.83 -10.92
CA SER A 226 -10.15 11.25 -9.79
C SER A 226 -10.28 9.73 -9.72
N ALA A 227 -11.48 9.18 -9.99
CA ALA A 227 -11.68 7.73 -10.09
C ALA A 227 -10.89 7.13 -11.27
N SER A 228 -10.86 7.81 -12.43
CA SER A 228 -10.08 7.38 -13.60
C SER A 228 -8.58 7.34 -13.30
N GLU A 229 -8.07 8.35 -12.61
CA GLU A 229 -6.67 8.40 -12.16
C GLU A 229 -6.33 7.25 -11.21
N CYS A 230 -7.23 6.91 -10.28
CA CYS A 230 -7.06 5.75 -9.41
C CYS A 230 -6.92 4.46 -10.24
N PHE A 231 -7.82 4.20 -11.20
CA PHE A 231 -7.74 2.97 -12.00
C PHE A 231 -6.52 2.93 -12.96
N LYS A 232 -6.09 4.08 -13.48
CA LYS A 232 -4.83 4.18 -14.24
C LYS A 232 -3.62 3.90 -13.37
N SER A 233 -3.56 4.49 -12.18
CA SER A 233 -2.49 4.23 -11.20
C SER A 233 -2.46 2.77 -10.78
N ALA A 234 -3.63 2.18 -10.50
CA ALA A 234 -3.76 0.76 -10.21
C ALA A 234 -3.24 -0.12 -11.36
N LYS A 235 -3.49 0.25 -12.62
CA LYS A 235 -2.95 -0.48 -13.78
C LYS A 235 -1.42 -0.40 -13.87
N VAL A 236 -0.82 0.75 -13.57
CA VAL A 236 0.65 0.90 -13.50
C VAL A 236 1.24 -0.01 -12.41
N ILE A 237 0.60 -0.07 -11.25
CA ILE A 237 1.03 -0.97 -10.16
C ILE A 237 0.92 -2.44 -10.59
N VAL A 238 -0.16 -2.83 -11.27
CA VAL A 238 -0.33 -4.17 -11.85
C VAL A 238 0.82 -4.52 -12.79
N ASP A 239 1.20 -3.62 -13.69
CA ASP A 239 2.28 -3.88 -14.65
C ASP A 239 3.61 -4.09 -13.92
N ASN A 240 3.89 -3.25 -12.91
CA ASN A 240 5.07 -3.40 -12.05
C ASN A 240 5.07 -4.74 -11.29
N ILE A 241 3.92 -5.19 -10.76
CA ILE A 241 3.81 -6.51 -10.13
C ILE A 241 4.10 -7.62 -11.15
N LEU A 242 3.49 -7.58 -12.35
CA LEU A 242 3.66 -8.62 -13.36
C LEU A 242 5.10 -8.73 -13.90
N GLU A 243 5.85 -7.63 -13.94
CA GLU A 243 7.26 -7.60 -14.30
C GLU A 243 8.17 -8.22 -13.24
N ASN A 244 7.82 -8.08 -11.96
CA ASN A 244 8.67 -8.52 -10.85
C ASN A 244 8.24 -9.87 -10.24
N ILE A 245 6.99 -10.30 -10.41
CA ILE A 245 6.47 -11.56 -9.88
C ILE A 245 7.21 -12.80 -10.38
N VAL A 246 7.85 -12.71 -11.55
CA VAL A 246 8.65 -13.80 -12.14
C VAL A 246 9.99 -14.01 -11.43
N LYS A 247 10.42 -13.05 -10.60
CA LYS A 247 11.70 -13.08 -9.87
C LYS A 247 11.60 -13.75 -8.51
N VAL A 248 10.38 -14.01 -8.03
CA VAL A 248 10.12 -14.64 -6.73
C VAL A 248 9.67 -16.07 -6.94
N ASP A 249 10.13 -16.97 -6.08
CA ASP A 249 9.69 -18.36 -6.10
C ASP A 249 8.18 -18.43 -5.84
N LYS A 250 7.48 -19.25 -6.64
CA LYS A 250 6.04 -19.43 -6.60
C LYS A 250 5.51 -19.83 -5.22
N LEU A 251 6.32 -20.48 -4.39
CA LEU A 251 5.93 -20.91 -3.05
C LEU A 251 5.72 -19.73 -2.08
N TYR A 252 6.37 -18.59 -2.36
CA TYR A 252 6.37 -17.40 -1.49
C TYR A 252 5.56 -16.24 -2.07
N LEU A 253 4.81 -16.48 -3.16
CA LEU A 253 3.98 -15.45 -3.76
C LEU A 253 2.69 -15.23 -2.98
N ALA A 254 2.50 -14.03 -2.44
CA ALA A 254 1.24 -13.62 -1.82
C ALA A 254 0.07 -13.53 -2.80
N VAL A 255 0.34 -13.42 -4.11
CA VAL A 255 -0.68 -13.38 -5.16
C VAL A 255 -0.20 -14.16 -6.39
N ARG A 256 -1.12 -14.86 -7.05
CA ARG A 256 -0.80 -15.55 -8.31
C ARG A 256 -0.90 -14.59 -9.49
N LYS A 257 -0.11 -14.85 -10.54
CA LYS A 257 -0.14 -14.05 -11.78
C LYS A 257 -1.54 -13.95 -12.38
N GLU A 258 -2.30 -15.04 -12.36
CA GLU A 258 -3.67 -15.10 -12.90
C GLU A 258 -4.61 -14.16 -12.14
N GLU A 259 -4.42 -14.01 -10.84
CA GLU A 259 -5.21 -13.12 -9.99
C GLU A 259 -4.86 -11.65 -10.26
N VAL A 260 -3.57 -11.33 -10.40
CA VAL A 260 -3.12 -9.98 -10.81
C VAL A 260 -3.70 -9.60 -12.18
N MET A 261 -3.75 -10.55 -13.12
CA MET A 261 -4.39 -10.33 -14.43
C MET A 261 -5.90 -10.11 -14.33
N LYS A 262 -6.59 -10.73 -13.37
CA LYS A 262 -8.01 -10.47 -13.11
C LYS A 262 -8.21 -9.06 -12.55
N LEU A 263 -7.36 -8.61 -11.63
CA LEU A 263 -7.36 -7.23 -11.14
C LEU A 263 -7.09 -6.22 -12.28
N ALA A 264 -6.18 -6.55 -13.20
CA ALA A 264 -5.92 -5.74 -14.40
C ALA A 264 -7.20 -5.51 -15.23
N LYS A 265 -8.02 -6.56 -15.41
CA LYS A 265 -9.30 -6.48 -16.12
C LYS A 265 -10.27 -5.54 -15.42
N VAL A 266 -10.34 -5.58 -14.08
CA VAL A 266 -11.18 -4.67 -13.29
C VAL A 266 -10.71 -3.21 -13.46
N CYS A 267 -9.39 -2.95 -13.36
CA CYS A 267 -8.83 -1.61 -13.58
C CYS A 267 -9.22 -1.04 -14.95
N VAL A 268 -8.98 -1.82 -16.01
CA VAL A 268 -9.24 -1.38 -17.39
C VAL A 268 -10.74 -1.24 -17.63
N GLY A 269 -11.54 -2.21 -17.20
CA GLY A 269 -13.00 -2.21 -17.36
C GLY A 269 -13.63 -0.97 -16.73
N ASN A 270 -13.35 -0.73 -15.46
CA ASN A 270 -13.91 0.43 -14.73
C ASN A 270 -13.45 1.76 -15.34
N ASN A 271 -12.18 1.87 -15.73
CA ASN A 271 -11.68 3.08 -16.37
C ASN A 271 -12.36 3.36 -17.73
N LEU A 272 -12.65 2.32 -18.52
CA LEU A 272 -13.38 2.47 -19.78
C LEU A 272 -14.80 2.99 -19.58
N TYR A 273 -15.51 2.51 -18.55
CA TYR A 273 -16.85 3.01 -18.23
C TYR A 273 -16.84 4.46 -17.75
N LEU A 274 -15.85 4.85 -16.92
CA LEU A 274 -15.66 6.26 -16.54
C LEU A 274 -15.40 7.16 -17.74
N HIS A 275 -14.58 6.72 -18.70
CA HIS A 275 -14.36 7.47 -19.93
C HIS A 275 -15.64 7.60 -20.78
N LYS A 276 -16.47 6.55 -20.85
CA LYS A 276 -17.78 6.64 -21.52
C LYS A 276 -18.70 7.65 -20.83
N MET A 277 -18.76 7.62 -19.50
CA MET A 277 -19.53 8.60 -18.73
C MET A 277 -19.05 10.03 -18.97
N LEU A 278 -17.73 10.25 -18.96
CA LEU A 278 -17.14 11.56 -19.21
C LEU A 278 -17.59 12.12 -20.58
N LEU A 279 -17.55 11.29 -21.61
CA LEU A 279 -18.00 11.67 -22.95
C LEU A 279 -19.52 11.94 -23.01
N GLN A 280 -20.32 11.18 -22.25
CA GLN A 280 -21.78 11.39 -22.19
C GLN A 280 -22.13 12.68 -21.44
N ALA A 281 -21.43 12.97 -20.33
CA ALA A 281 -21.58 14.20 -19.56
C ALA A 281 -21.24 15.44 -20.40
N GLN A 282 -20.16 15.37 -21.20
CA GLN A 282 -19.79 16.45 -22.13
C GLN A 282 -20.81 16.66 -23.27
N LYS A 283 -21.51 15.60 -23.67
CA LYS A 283 -22.55 15.67 -24.70
C LYS A 283 -23.92 16.11 -24.17
N GLY A 284 -24.05 16.32 -22.85
CA GLY A 284 -25.32 16.71 -22.22
C GLY A 284 -26.38 15.61 -22.24
N ASN A 285 -25.99 14.33 -22.39
CA ASN A 285 -26.94 13.23 -22.37
C ASN A 285 -27.44 13.00 -20.94
N ASP A 286 -28.76 12.91 -20.80
CA ASP A 286 -29.39 12.56 -19.53
C ASP A 286 -29.17 11.07 -19.22
N LEU A 287 -28.54 10.79 -18.08
CA LEU A 287 -28.26 9.45 -17.57
C LEU A 287 -29.31 8.97 -16.56
N SER A 288 -30.36 9.75 -16.31
CA SER A 288 -31.37 9.51 -15.25
C SER A 288 -32.09 8.16 -15.31
N ASN A 289 -32.21 7.56 -16.50
CA ASN A 289 -32.85 6.25 -16.70
C ASN A 289 -31.86 5.07 -16.66
N SER A 290 -30.57 5.33 -16.51
CA SER A 290 -29.56 4.28 -16.54
C SER A 290 -29.54 3.52 -15.23
N VAL A 291 -29.24 2.23 -15.29
CA VAL A 291 -29.12 1.37 -14.11
C VAL A 291 -27.68 0.92 -13.93
N MET A 292 -27.11 1.23 -12.77
CA MET A 292 -25.81 0.71 -12.36
C MET A 292 -25.91 -0.77 -11.99
N MET A 293 -25.00 -1.57 -12.52
CA MET A 293 -24.78 -2.96 -12.11
C MET A 293 -23.31 -3.16 -11.70
N MET A 294 -23.11 -3.88 -10.59
CA MET A 294 -21.78 -4.32 -10.16
C MET A 294 -21.68 -5.83 -10.34
N ASP A 295 -20.63 -6.28 -11.01
CA ASP A 295 -20.36 -7.70 -11.21
C ASP A 295 -18.99 -8.09 -10.67
N PHE A 296 -18.93 -9.24 -10.00
CA PHE A 296 -17.71 -9.85 -9.49
C PHE A 296 -17.22 -11.00 -10.39
N LYS A 297 -17.62 -11.01 -11.67
CA LYS A 297 -17.25 -12.09 -12.61
C LYS A 297 -15.77 -12.08 -12.96
N SER A 298 -15.18 -10.88 -13.02
CA SER A 298 -13.74 -10.72 -13.31
C SER A 298 -12.87 -11.05 -12.10
N HIS A 299 -13.29 -10.61 -10.91
CA HIS A 299 -12.58 -10.81 -9.64
C HIS A 299 -13.60 -10.94 -8.50
N ASN A 300 -13.38 -11.88 -7.59
CA ASN A 300 -14.29 -12.21 -6.47
C ASN A 300 -14.40 -11.08 -5.43
N GLN A 301 -13.34 -10.29 -5.24
CA GLN A 301 -13.30 -9.23 -4.23
C GLN A 301 -13.48 -7.80 -4.79
N PHE A 302 -13.30 -7.60 -6.09
CA PHE A 302 -13.35 -6.27 -6.70
C PHE A 302 -14.30 -6.30 -7.89
N CYS A 303 -15.31 -5.44 -7.85
CA CYS A 303 -16.34 -5.42 -8.88
C CYS A 303 -15.93 -4.62 -10.11
N SER A 304 -16.41 -5.10 -11.26
CA SER A 304 -16.59 -4.29 -12.45
C SER A 304 -17.92 -3.51 -12.34
N ILE A 305 -17.89 -2.23 -12.65
CA ILE A 305 -19.07 -1.35 -12.62
C ILE A 305 -19.50 -1.08 -14.05
N THR A 306 -20.75 -1.40 -14.34
CA THR A 306 -21.38 -1.21 -15.65
C THR A 306 -22.64 -0.37 -15.51
N ILE A 307 -23.00 0.35 -16.58
CA ILE A 307 -24.17 1.22 -16.65
C ILE A 307 -24.93 0.80 -17.89
N ASN A 308 -26.19 0.39 -17.72
CA ASN A 308 -27.09 -0.03 -18.79
C ASN A 308 -28.24 0.97 -18.97
#